data_AF-A0A9E3BLI1-F1
#
_entry.id   AF-A0A9E3BLI1-F1
#
_cell.length_a   1.000
_cell.length_b   1.000
_cell.length_c   1.000
_cell.angle_alpha   90.00
_cell.angle_beta   90.00
_cell.angle_gamma   90.00
#
_symmetry.space_group_name_H-M   'P 1'
#
loop_
_entity.id
_entity.type
_entity.pdbx_description
1 polymer ?
#
loop_
_entity_poly.entity_id
_entity_poly.type
_entity_poly.pdbx_seq_one_letter_code
_entity_poly.pdbx_strand_id
1 'polypeptide(L)'
;MATMNKSGVLFVNKRDAASLKAGPLQRIAVTQTSDTGGFMGIPVYAPGANQLYLGNPHSDVTGEYPHGLLAFKVQADCTLALAWQRTIGFDNDDPVPENPIIPAVSANGVVYYSTGIGGLIYAYDYKGNPLWNSGSQIKGGIFAAPTVVNGMLLVAGGTGITAFGP
;
A
#
# COMPACT_ATOMS: atom_id res chain seq x y z
N MET A 1 -14.60 6.26 5.37
CA MET A 1 -13.55 5.50 6.09
C MET A 1 -13.25 4.27 5.25
N ALA A 2 -11.98 3.92 5.09
CA ALA A 2 -11.54 2.73 4.37
C ALA A 2 -10.95 1.72 5.38
N THR A 3 -11.33 0.46 5.27
CA THR A 3 -10.88 -0.64 6.15
C THR A 3 -10.65 -1.90 5.32
N MET A 4 -9.67 -2.71 5.69
CA MET A 4 -9.32 -3.94 4.97
C MET A 4 -9.58 -5.15 5.88
N ASN A 5 -10.06 -6.26 5.32
CA ASN A 5 -9.99 -7.55 6.01
C ASN A 5 -8.77 -8.34 5.51
N LYS A 6 -8.34 -9.33 6.29
CA LYS A 6 -7.19 -10.16 5.89
C LYS A 6 -7.46 -11.04 4.67
N SER A 7 -8.73 -11.21 4.33
CA SER A 7 -9.22 -12.01 3.20
C SER A 7 -9.33 -11.23 1.89
N GLY A 8 -8.58 -10.14 1.71
CA GLY A 8 -8.43 -9.51 0.39
C GLY A 8 -9.44 -8.44 0.01
N VAL A 9 -10.31 -8.01 0.92
CA VAL A 9 -11.38 -7.04 0.61
C VAL A 9 -11.12 -5.69 1.28
N LEU A 10 -11.16 -4.63 0.47
CA LEU A 10 -11.23 -3.25 0.91
C LEU A 10 -12.69 -2.81 1.02
N PHE A 11 -13.06 -2.29 2.18
CA PHE A 11 -14.39 -1.79 2.49
C PHE A 11 -14.36 -0.27 2.65
N VAL A 12 -15.28 0.41 1.98
CA VAL A 12 -15.52 1.84 2.15
C VAL A 12 -16.82 2.03 2.92
N ASN A 13 -16.76 2.75 4.04
CA ASN A 13 -17.89 3.01 4.92
C ASN A 13 -18.11 4.52 5.06
N LYS A 14 -19.37 4.94 5.06
CA LYS A 14 -19.75 6.28 5.56
C LYS A 14 -19.62 6.28 7.09
N ARG A 15 -19.23 7.43 7.67
CA ARG A 15 -18.88 7.51 9.10
C ARG A 15 -20.08 7.72 10.03
N ASP A 16 -21.26 8.01 9.50
CA ASP A 16 -22.46 8.23 10.32
C ASP A 16 -23.05 6.91 10.84
N ALA A 17 -23.69 6.98 12.00
CA ALA A 17 -24.18 5.81 12.74
C ALA A 17 -25.24 5.01 11.96
N ALA A 18 -26.08 5.67 11.16
CA ALA A 18 -27.10 4.99 10.37
C ALA A 18 -26.45 4.17 9.24
N SER A 19 -25.50 4.77 8.51
CA SER A 19 -24.81 4.09 7.42
C SER A 19 -23.91 2.94 7.90
N LEU A 20 -23.28 3.07 9.07
CA LEU A 20 -22.50 1.96 9.64
C LEU A 20 -23.34 0.71 9.90
N LYS A 21 -24.63 0.87 10.26
CA LYS A 21 -25.57 -0.26 10.41
C LYS A 21 -26.00 -0.86 9.07
N ALA A 22 -26.11 -0.03 8.04
CA ALA A 22 -26.49 -0.47 6.69
C ALA A 22 -25.37 -1.26 5.99
N GLY A 23 -24.13 -1.10 6.44
CA GLY A 23 -22.96 -1.78 5.89
C GLY A 23 -22.12 -0.88 4.96
N PRO A 24 -21.16 -1.47 4.24
CA PRO A 24 -20.22 -0.70 3.44
C PRO A 24 -20.89 -0.08 2.21
N LEU A 25 -20.52 1.17 1.92
CA LEU A 25 -20.85 1.89 0.70
C LEU A 25 -20.26 1.18 -0.53
N GLN A 26 -19.07 0.61 -0.39
CA GLN A 26 -18.37 -0.08 -1.47
C GLN A 26 -17.55 -1.23 -0.89
N ARG A 27 -17.48 -2.33 -1.65
CA ARG A 27 -16.58 -3.46 -1.43
C ARG A 27 -15.73 -3.62 -2.69
N ILE A 28 -14.42 -3.69 -2.52
CA ILE A 28 -13.47 -3.94 -3.61
C ILE A 28 -12.68 -5.19 -3.23
N ALA A 29 -12.81 -6.23 -4.03
CA ALA A 29 -11.95 -7.42 -3.92
C ALA A 29 -10.61 -7.05 -4.55
N VAL A 30 -9.61 -6.79 -3.71
CA VAL A 30 -8.28 -6.33 -4.15
C VAL A 30 -7.37 -7.49 -4.50
N THR A 31 -7.43 -8.57 -3.73
CA THR A 31 -6.72 -9.81 -4.02
C THR A 31 -7.71 -10.97 -3.95
N GLN A 32 -7.32 -12.12 -4.50
CA GLN A 32 -8.07 -13.35 -4.34
C GLN A 32 -8.41 -13.55 -2.86
N THR A 33 -9.71 -13.69 -2.58
CA THR A 33 -10.17 -13.82 -1.21
C THR A 33 -9.74 -15.17 -0.66
N SER A 34 -8.92 -15.17 0.38
CA SER A 34 -8.43 -16.38 1.04
C SER A 34 -8.54 -16.27 2.56
N ASP A 35 -8.59 -17.42 3.24
CA ASP A 35 -8.49 -17.49 4.70
C ASP A 35 -7.04 -17.57 5.19
N THR A 36 -6.06 -17.57 4.27
CA THR A 36 -4.63 -17.52 4.62
C THR A 36 -4.25 -16.17 5.23
N GLY A 37 -5.04 -15.13 4.95
CA GLY A 37 -4.97 -13.87 5.66
C GLY A 37 -3.84 -12.94 5.21
N GLY A 38 -3.32 -13.10 3.98
CA GLY A 38 -2.16 -12.36 3.48
C GLY A 38 -2.39 -10.86 3.24
N PHE A 39 -3.65 -10.39 3.15
CA PHE A 39 -3.98 -8.97 2.93
C PHE A 39 -3.92 -8.15 4.24
N MET A 40 -2.74 -8.09 4.85
CA MET A 40 -2.50 -7.39 6.11
C MET A 40 -1.77 -6.08 5.87
N GLY A 41 -2.47 -4.96 6.02
CA GLY A 41 -1.88 -3.64 5.94
C GLY A 41 -2.85 -2.58 6.44
N ILE A 42 -2.47 -1.32 6.28
CA ILE A 42 -3.34 -0.17 6.54
C ILE A 42 -3.29 0.72 5.29
N PRO A 43 -4.44 1.10 4.71
CA PRO A 43 -4.43 2.03 3.60
C PRO A 43 -4.05 3.43 4.09
N VAL A 44 -3.21 4.14 3.34
CA VAL A 44 -2.81 5.51 3.65
C VAL A 44 -3.57 6.48 2.75
N TYR A 45 -4.16 7.53 3.33
CA TYR A 45 -4.85 8.58 2.57
C TYR A 45 -3.94 9.79 2.40
N ALA A 46 -3.80 10.25 1.15
CA ALA A 46 -3.09 11.45 0.79
C ALA A 46 -4.06 12.56 0.38
N PRO A 47 -4.30 13.57 1.25
CA PRO A 47 -5.28 14.63 0.97
C PRO A 47 -4.87 15.48 -0.24
N GLY A 48 -3.58 15.74 -0.45
CA GLY A 48 -3.08 16.52 -1.58
C GLY A 48 -3.41 15.93 -2.96
N ALA A 49 -3.65 14.61 -3.04
CA ALA A 49 -4.07 13.94 -4.25
C ALA A 49 -5.52 13.47 -4.22
N ASN A 50 -6.19 13.57 -3.08
CA ASN A 50 -7.44 12.87 -2.80
C ASN A 50 -7.39 11.38 -3.18
N GLN A 51 -6.29 10.70 -2.81
CA GLN A 51 -6.02 9.30 -3.14
C GLN A 51 -5.77 8.46 -1.89
N LEU A 52 -6.14 7.19 -1.96
CA LEU A 52 -5.87 6.15 -0.99
C LEU A 52 -4.84 5.18 -1.60
N TYR A 53 -3.77 4.88 -0.87
CA TYR A 53 -2.75 3.94 -1.30
C TYR A 53 -2.76 2.70 -0.40
N LEU A 54 -2.58 1.53 -0.99
CA LEU A 54 -2.40 0.29 -0.25
C LEU A 54 -1.51 -0.70 -1.03
N GLY A 55 -0.84 -1.55 -0.28
CA GLY A 55 -0.11 -2.67 -0.86
C GLY A 55 -1.04 -3.84 -1.15
N ASN A 56 -0.77 -4.53 -2.25
CA ASN A 56 -1.43 -5.76 -2.66
C ASN A 56 -0.40 -6.92 -2.62
N PRO A 57 -0.64 -8.00 -1.84
CA PRO A 57 0.32 -9.09 -1.68
C PRO A 57 0.31 -10.11 -2.82
N HIS A 58 -0.80 -10.26 -3.54
CA HIS A 58 -0.92 -11.25 -4.61
C HIS A 58 -1.47 -10.60 -5.87
N SER A 59 -1.07 -11.09 -7.02
CA SER A 59 -1.80 -10.80 -8.26
C SER A 59 -3.04 -11.67 -8.32
N ASP A 60 -4.20 -11.07 -8.54
CA ASP A 60 -5.41 -11.83 -8.77
C ASP A 60 -5.36 -12.58 -10.13
N VAL A 61 -6.02 -13.73 -10.21
CA VAL A 61 -6.14 -14.50 -11.46
C VAL A 61 -6.84 -13.73 -12.60
N THR A 62 -7.65 -12.74 -12.25
CA THR A 62 -8.30 -11.83 -13.19
C THR A 62 -7.37 -10.72 -13.70
N GLY A 63 -6.25 -10.47 -13.00
CA GLY A 63 -5.27 -9.43 -13.33
C GLY A 63 -5.78 -7.99 -13.15
N GLU A 64 -6.91 -7.79 -12.46
CA GLU A 64 -7.47 -6.46 -12.21
C GLU A 64 -6.54 -5.66 -11.28
N TYR A 65 -6.01 -6.34 -10.27
CA TYR A 65 -5.13 -5.76 -9.27
C TYR A 65 -3.90 -6.67 -9.09
N PRO A 66 -2.77 -6.36 -9.75
CA PRO A 66 -1.53 -7.09 -9.56
C PRO A 66 -0.96 -6.82 -8.16
N HIS A 67 -0.05 -7.68 -7.69
CA HIS A 67 0.72 -7.42 -6.48
C HIS A 67 1.48 -6.07 -6.58
N GLY A 68 1.85 -5.49 -5.44
CA GLY A 68 2.60 -4.23 -5.36
C GLY A 68 1.78 -3.07 -4.81
N LEU A 69 1.88 -1.89 -5.40
CA LEU A 69 1.24 -0.67 -4.89
C LEU A 69 0.03 -0.26 -5.74
N LEU A 70 -1.12 -0.11 -5.08
CA LEU A 70 -2.35 0.37 -5.69
C LEU A 70 -2.69 1.78 -5.20
N ALA A 71 -3.21 2.60 -6.10
CA ALA A 71 -3.72 3.93 -5.81
C ALA A 71 -5.17 4.06 -6.24
N PHE A 72 -6.05 4.39 -5.30
CA PHE A 72 -7.46 4.63 -5.55
C PHE A 72 -7.78 6.11 -5.36
N LYS A 73 -8.42 6.74 -6.35
CA LYS A 73 -8.94 8.10 -6.25
C LYS A 73 -10.28 8.06 -5.53
N VAL A 74 -10.44 8.93 -4.52
CA VAL A 74 -11.74 9.17 -3.88
C VAL A 74 -12.61 10.00 -4.83
N GLN A 75 -13.78 9.46 -5.16
CA GLN A 75 -14.76 10.06 -6.06
C GLN A 75 -15.68 11.02 -5.30
N ALA A 76 -16.46 11.81 -6.06
CA ALA A 76 -17.40 12.78 -5.49
C ALA A 76 -18.52 12.12 -4.65
N ASP A 77 -18.88 10.88 -4.96
CA ASP A 77 -19.87 10.08 -4.22
C ASP A 77 -19.27 9.31 -3.03
N CYS A 78 -18.01 9.62 -2.66
CA CYS A 78 -17.22 8.94 -1.63
C CYS A 78 -16.87 7.48 -1.95
N THR A 79 -17.05 7.01 -3.18
CA THR A 79 -16.51 5.72 -3.63
C THR A 79 -15.04 5.87 -4.03
N LEU A 80 -14.40 4.74 -4.32
CA LEU A 80 -13.04 4.62 -4.79
C LEU A 80 -13.04 4.09 -6.22
N ALA A 81 -12.19 4.68 -7.07
CA ALA A 81 -11.86 4.15 -8.39
C ALA A 81 -10.35 4.02 -8.52
N LEU A 82 -9.88 2.97 -9.19
CA LEU A 82 -8.45 2.78 -9.46
C LEU A 82 -7.92 4.00 -10.25
N ALA A 83 -6.87 4.63 -9.73
CA ALA A 83 -6.19 5.76 -10.36
C ALA A 83 -4.96 5.29 -11.12
N TRP A 84 -4.14 4.46 -10.46
CA TRP A 84 -2.95 3.84 -11.04
C TRP A 84 -2.48 2.69 -10.15
N GLN A 85 -1.59 1.86 -10.70
CA GLN A 85 -0.96 0.76 -9.97
C GLN A 85 0.49 0.53 -10.42
N ARG A 86 1.28 -0.11 -9.56
CA ARG A 86 2.66 -0.51 -9.82
C ARG A 86 2.88 -1.93 -9.34
N THR A 87 3.24 -2.81 -10.27
CA THR A 87 3.66 -4.18 -9.97
C THR A 87 5.10 -4.18 -9.50
N ILE A 88 5.29 -4.30 -8.18
CA ILE A 88 6.58 -4.18 -7.51
C ILE A 88 6.64 -5.06 -6.25
N GLY A 89 7.83 -5.54 -5.93
CA GLY A 89 8.03 -6.49 -4.85
C GLY A 89 7.74 -7.92 -5.28
N PHE A 90 7.65 -8.82 -4.31
CA PHE A 90 7.30 -10.21 -4.56
C PHE A 90 5.79 -10.39 -4.65
N ASP A 91 5.38 -11.28 -5.54
CA ASP A 91 4.06 -11.89 -5.50
C ASP A 91 4.05 -13.01 -4.45
N ASN A 92 3.08 -13.04 -3.56
CA ASN A 92 2.99 -14.10 -2.55
C ASN A 92 2.49 -15.44 -3.10
N ASP A 93 2.16 -15.51 -4.39
CA ASP A 93 1.96 -16.77 -5.11
C ASP A 93 3.28 -17.39 -5.62
N ASP A 94 4.39 -16.64 -5.60
CA ASP A 94 5.73 -17.17 -5.91
C ASP A 94 6.25 -18.05 -4.76
N PRO A 95 7.21 -18.98 -5.00
CA PRO A 95 7.77 -19.89 -3.99
C PRO A 95 8.62 -19.21 -2.90
N VAL A 96 8.48 -17.91 -2.71
CA VAL A 96 9.13 -17.13 -1.64
C VAL A 96 8.35 -17.26 -0.33
N PRO A 97 9.02 -17.10 0.84
CA PRO A 97 8.30 -16.97 2.11
C PRO A 97 7.32 -15.79 2.03
N GLU A 98 6.15 -15.95 2.67
CA GLU A 98 5.08 -14.94 2.71
C GLU A 98 5.65 -13.53 2.93
N ASN A 99 5.52 -12.67 1.92
CA ASN A 99 6.01 -11.30 1.95
C ASN A 99 4.98 -10.39 2.63
N PRO A 100 5.28 -9.81 3.80
CA PRO A 100 4.32 -8.96 4.49
C PRO A 100 4.15 -7.64 3.74
N ILE A 101 2.90 -7.17 3.70
CA ILE A 101 2.61 -5.83 3.20
C ILE A 101 2.92 -4.80 4.28
N ILE A 102 3.79 -3.86 3.93
CA ILE A 102 4.15 -2.75 4.79
C ILE A 102 3.31 -1.54 4.39
N PRO A 103 2.58 -0.90 5.33
CA PRO A 103 1.81 0.30 5.01
C PRO A 103 2.67 1.34 4.30
N ALA A 104 2.17 1.82 3.17
CA ALA A 104 2.80 2.93 2.45
C ALA A 104 2.75 4.21 3.29
N VAL A 105 3.63 5.15 2.99
CA VAL A 105 3.66 6.47 3.61
C VAL A 105 3.53 7.53 2.56
N SER A 106 2.67 8.51 2.79
CA SER A 106 2.51 9.66 1.91
C SER A 106 2.97 10.93 2.62
N ALA A 107 3.91 11.65 2.01
CA ALA A 107 4.41 12.92 2.52
C ALA A 107 4.95 13.78 1.36
N ASN A 108 4.74 15.09 1.42
CA ASN A 108 5.36 16.08 0.53
C ASN A 108 5.20 15.79 -0.98
N GLY A 109 4.05 15.27 -1.41
CA GLY A 109 3.80 14.97 -2.84
C GLY A 109 4.28 13.60 -3.29
N VAL A 110 4.83 12.80 -2.36
CA VAL A 110 5.43 11.50 -2.63
C VAL A 110 4.68 10.42 -1.86
N VAL A 111 4.54 9.24 -2.46
CA VAL A 111 4.17 8.00 -1.79
C VAL A 111 5.37 7.05 -1.78
N TYR A 112 5.70 6.53 -0.60
CA TYR A 112 6.78 5.59 -0.37
C TYR A 112 6.21 4.21 -0.09
N TYR A 113 6.70 3.21 -0.80
CA TYR A 113 6.26 1.82 -0.66
C TYR A 113 7.45 0.89 -0.51
N SER A 114 7.40 0.03 0.51
CA SER A 114 8.46 -0.94 0.82
C SER A 114 8.08 -2.32 0.32
N THR A 115 9.04 -3.08 -0.20
CA THR A 115 8.81 -4.42 -0.78
C THR A 115 8.92 -5.56 0.23
N GLY A 116 8.85 -5.26 1.53
CA GLY A 116 8.92 -6.26 2.59
C GLY A 116 10.27 -6.97 2.61
N ILE A 117 10.25 -8.30 2.47
CA ILE A 117 11.42 -9.18 2.34
C ILE A 117 12.37 -8.70 1.24
N GLY A 118 11.85 -8.10 0.17
CA GLY A 118 12.64 -7.58 -0.94
C GLY A 118 13.63 -6.47 -0.55
N GLY A 119 13.44 -5.84 0.61
CA GLY A 119 14.42 -4.89 1.17
C GLY A 119 14.58 -3.61 0.37
N LEU A 120 13.63 -3.28 -0.52
CA LEU A 120 13.65 -2.06 -1.32
C LEU A 120 12.52 -1.14 -0.87
N ILE A 121 12.76 0.16 -0.98
CA ILE A 121 11.74 1.18 -0.90
C ILE A 121 11.72 1.99 -2.19
N TYR A 122 10.52 2.23 -2.70
CA TYR A 122 10.26 3.00 -3.91
C TYR A 122 9.53 4.29 -3.56
N ALA A 123 9.84 5.35 -4.28
CA ALA A 123 9.16 6.65 -4.20
C ALA A 123 8.46 6.93 -5.53
N TYR A 124 7.18 7.28 -5.44
CA TYR A 124 6.37 7.70 -6.58
C TYR A 124 5.73 9.06 -6.31
N ASP A 125 5.52 9.85 -7.35
CA ASP A 125 4.61 10.99 -7.24
C ASP A 125 3.14 10.51 -7.15
N TYR A 126 2.22 11.43 -6.87
CA TYR A 126 0.79 11.08 -6.78
C TYR A 126 0.12 10.70 -8.10
N LYS A 127 0.82 10.81 -9.24
CA LYS A 127 0.38 10.31 -10.54
C LYS A 127 0.95 8.91 -10.83
N GLY A 128 1.76 8.37 -9.93
CA GLY A 128 2.42 7.07 -10.05
C GLY A 128 3.75 7.12 -10.79
N ASN A 129 4.28 8.28 -11.17
CA ASN A 129 5.58 8.35 -11.84
C ASN A 129 6.69 7.97 -10.85
N PRO A 130 7.64 7.10 -11.24
CA PRO A 130 8.76 6.76 -10.38
C PRO A 130 9.64 7.99 -10.18
N LEU A 131 9.98 8.28 -8.93
CA LEU A 131 10.89 9.36 -8.56
C LEU A 131 12.27 8.81 -8.17
N TRP A 132 12.28 7.70 -7.41
CA TRP A 132 13.50 7.15 -6.82
C TRP A 132 13.27 5.74 -6.25
N ASN A 133 14.34 4.98 -6.02
CA ASN A 133 14.35 3.78 -5.18
C ASN A 133 15.69 3.65 -4.43
N SER A 134 15.70 2.92 -3.32
CA SER A 134 16.88 2.76 -2.46
C SER A 134 18.06 2.01 -3.05
N GLY A 135 17.90 1.34 -4.20
CA GLY A 135 18.88 0.38 -4.70
C GLY A 135 19.32 -0.59 -3.61
N SER A 136 20.62 -0.82 -3.48
CA SER A 136 21.20 -1.76 -2.51
C SER A 136 21.57 -1.15 -1.15
N GLN A 137 21.10 0.08 -0.86
CA GLN A 137 21.50 0.82 0.34
C GLN A 137 20.87 0.28 1.63
N ILE A 138 19.65 -0.25 1.55
CA ILE A 138 18.99 -0.90 2.69
C ILE A 138 19.47 -2.36 2.77
N LYS A 139 19.75 -2.82 3.99
CA LYS A 139 20.24 -4.18 4.24
C LYS A 139 19.15 -5.01 4.93
N GLY A 140 18.82 -6.16 4.34
CA GLY A 140 17.76 -7.06 4.80
C GLY A 140 16.35 -6.56 4.46
N GLY A 141 15.34 -7.33 4.86
CA GLY A 141 13.94 -6.97 4.66
C GLY A 141 13.52 -5.73 5.45
N ILE A 142 12.48 -5.06 4.97
CA ILE A 142 11.84 -3.91 5.61
C ILE A 142 10.52 -4.39 6.19
N PHE A 143 10.38 -4.36 7.52
CA PHE A 143 9.19 -4.89 8.20
C PHE A 143 8.43 -3.83 9.02
N ALA A 144 8.82 -2.57 8.88
CA ALA A 144 8.18 -1.43 9.52
C ALA A 144 7.87 -0.36 8.49
N ALA A 145 6.74 0.34 8.67
CA ALA A 145 6.42 1.49 7.84
C ALA A 145 7.54 2.54 7.97
N PRO A 146 8.00 3.13 6.84
CA PRO A 146 9.01 4.18 6.88
C PRO A 146 8.48 5.42 7.61
N THR A 147 9.34 6.37 7.92
CA THR A 147 8.92 7.66 8.50
C THR A 147 9.55 8.79 7.70
N VAL A 148 8.74 9.79 7.36
CA VAL A 148 9.25 11.03 6.75
C VAL A 148 9.23 12.13 7.79
N VAL A 149 10.39 12.69 8.10
CA VAL A 149 10.55 13.74 9.10
C VAL A 149 11.72 14.65 8.75
N ASN A 150 11.55 15.97 8.87
CA ASN A 150 12.60 16.97 8.62
C ASN A 150 13.31 16.80 7.26
N GLY A 151 12.57 16.46 6.20
CA GLY A 151 13.12 16.26 4.86
C GLY A 151 13.86 14.93 4.67
N MET A 152 13.87 14.05 5.66
CA MET A 152 14.48 12.72 5.59
C MET A 152 13.43 11.62 5.53
N LEU A 153 13.72 10.58 4.77
CA LEU A 153 13.05 9.28 4.79
C LEU A 153 13.88 8.32 5.66
N LEU A 154 13.31 7.87 6.78
CA LEU A 154 13.89 6.91 7.69
C LEU A 154 13.28 5.53 7.44
N VAL A 155 14.12 4.52 7.20
CA VAL A 155 13.69 3.16 6.87
C VAL A 155 14.43 2.16 7.76
N ALA A 156 13.68 1.38 8.53
CA ALA A 156 14.23 0.29 9.32
C ALA A 156 14.35 -0.97 8.47
N GLY A 157 15.58 -1.35 8.12
CA GLY A 157 15.91 -2.63 7.52
C GLY A 157 16.35 -3.64 8.58
N GLY A 158 16.56 -4.89 8.16
CA GLY A 158 16.89 -6.00 9.07
C GLY A 158 18.17 -5.83 9.90
N THR A 159 19.05 -4.90 9.55
CA THR A 159 20.32 -4.66 10.29
C THR A 159 20.48 -3.25 10.85
N GLY A 160 19.50 -2.37 10.64
CA GLY A 160 19.58 -0.99 11.13
C GLY A 160 18.63 -0.02 10.43
N ILE A 161 18.71 1.25 10.81
CA ILE A 161 17.92 2.33 10.20
C ILE A 161 18.79 3.05 9.15
N THR A 162 18.28 3.14 7.92
CA THR A 162 18.87 3.94 6.85
C THR A 162 18.09 5.24 6.71
N ALA A 163 18.80 6.37 6.59
CA ALA A 163 18.22 7.68 6.35
C ALA A 163 18.55 8.13 4.92
N PHE A 164 17.55 8.61 4.20
CA PHE A 164 17.70 9.23 2.88
C PHE A 164 17.25 10.69 2.97
N GLY A 165 18.07 11.61 2.48
CA GLY A 165 17.80 13.04 2.42
C GLY A 165 18.40 13.64 1.16
N PRO A 166 18.19 14.94 0.90
CA PRO A 166 18.88 15.67 -0.16
C PRO A 166 20.41 15.62 -0.03
#